data_AF-A0A959FHD5-F1
#
_entry.id   AF-A0A959FHD5-F1
#
_cell.length_a   1.000
_cell.length_b   1.000
_cell.length_c   1.000
_cell.angle_alpha   90.00
_cell.angle_beta   90.00
_cell.angle_gamma   90.00
#
_symmetry.space_group_name_H-M   'P 1'
#
loop_
_entity.id
_entity.type
_entity.pdbx_description
1 polymer ?
#
loop_
_entity_poly.entity_id
_entity_poly.type
_entity_poly.pdbx_seq_one_letter_code
_entity_poly.pdbx_strand_id
1 'polypeptide(L)'
;MDRKKFLRKSLLGMSAIVALPTVITSCTEEDDLSPDACGLSPSETAGPFPIKTPADLARENIISDRVGVPLLITLKIQGTDCSPLTGVFVDLWH
;
A
#
# COMPACT_ATOMS: atom_id res chain seq x y z
N MET A 1 9.55 29.31 -10.19
CA MET A 1 10.62 29.59 -9.21
C MET A 1 11.11 28.27 -8.64
N ASP A 2 12.39 27.94 -8.85
CA ASP A 2 12.99 26.68 -8.36
C ASP A 2 13.10 26.67 -6.83
N ARG A 3 12.20 25.93 -6.19
CA ARG A 3 12.12 25.76 -4.72
C ARG A 3 13.46 25.33 -4.11
N LYS A 4 14.23 24.51 -4.86
CA LYS A 4 15.57 24.02 -4.45
C LYS A 4 16.61 25.15 -4.38
N LYS A 5 16.51 26.15 -5.26
CA LYS A 5 17.45 27.28 -5.31
C LYS A 5 17.18 28.27 -4.19
N PHE A 6 15.92 28.42 -3.80
CA PHE A 6 15.49 29.25 -2.67
C PHE A 6 16.02 28.72 -1.33
N LEU A 7 15.86 27.41 -1.07
CA LEU A 7 16.33 26.78 0.16
C LEU A 7 17.87 26.83 0.30
N ARG A 8 18.60 26.60 -0.79
CA ARG A 8 20.08 26.72 -0.80
C ARG A 8 20.56 28.14 -0.51
N LYS A 9 19.84 29.16 -0.98
CA LYS A 9 20.17 30.57 -0.68
C LYS A 9 19.79 30.98 0.74
N SER A 10 18.73 30.40 1.31
CA SER A 10 18.29 30.71 2.67
C SER A 10 19.23 30.19 3.75
N LEU A 11 20.01 29.13 3.48
CA LEU A 11 20.96 28.54 4.43
C LEU A 11 22.29 29.32 4.54
N LEU A 12 22.59 30.20 3.58
CA LEU A 12 23.83 30.99 3.54
C LEU A 12 23.70 32.35 4.25
N GLY A 13 22.55 32.64 4.87
CA GLY A 13 22.21 33.95 5.45
C GLY A 13 22.22 34.02 6.98
N MET A 14 22.62 32.98 7.70
CA MET A 14 22.69 32.99 9.18
C MET A 14 24.13 32.76 9.64
N SER A 15 24.86 33.86 9.74
CA SER A 15 26.09 33.94 10.52
C SER A 15 25.77 33.94 12.03
N ALA A 16 26.49 33.10 12.76
CA ALA A 16 26.71 33.08 14.21
C ALA A 16 25.56 32.57 15.11
N ILE A 17 25.57 31.26 15.40
CA ILE A 17 25.55 30.75 16.79
C ILE A 17 26.50 29.55 16.87
N VAL A 18 27.55 29.70 17.68
CA VAL A 18 28.44 28.63 18.13
C VAL A 18 27.68 27.81 19.16
N ALA A 19 27.18 26.64 18.77
CA ALA A 19 26.92 25.49 19.63
C ALA A 19 26.50 24.33 18.74
N LEU A 20 27.26 23.24 18.79
CA LEU A 20 26.95 21.99 18.11
C LEU A 20 25.53 21.52 18.52
N PRO A 21 24.53 21.48 17.62
CA PRO A 21 23.36 20.66 17.85
C PRO A 21 23.74 19.26 17.37
N THR A 22 24.12 18.37 18.28
CA THR A 22 24.11 16.91 18.06
C THR A 22 22.67 16.37 17.92
N VAL A 23 21.77 17.14 17.31
CA VAL A 23 20.33 16.87 17.19
C VAL A 23 19.88 17.23 15.78
N ILE A 24 20.54 16.63 14.79
CA ILE A 24 19.94 16.37 13.48
C ILE A 24 20.38 14.98 12.99
N THR A 25 20.37 13.99 13.89
CA THR A 25 20.21 12.58 13.48
C THR A 25 18.71 12.31 13.46
N SER A 26 18.01 13.02 12.58
CA SER A 26 16.60 12.78 12.32
C SER A 26 16.55 11.98 11.02
N CYS A 27 16.50 10.67 11.19
CA CYS A 27 16.19 9.69 10.15
C CYS A 27 17.22 9.57 9.02
N THR A 28 18.38 8.99 9.34
CA THR A 28 19.05 8.06 8.41
C THR A 28 18.72 6.63 8.84
N GLU A 29 17.43 6.34 9.01
CA GLU A 29 16.97 5.03 8.59
C GLU A 29 16.86 5.21 7.07
N GLU A 30 17.94 4.89 6.36
CA GLU A 30 17.81 4.44 4.98
C GLU A 30 16.99 3.16 5.13
N ASP A 31 15.68 3.34 5.27
CA ASP A 31 14.71 2.28 5.21
C ASP A 31 14.92 1.79 3.79
N ASP A 32 15.72 0.74 3.68
CA ASP A 32 16.11 0.05 2.46
C ASP A 32 14.82 -0.61 1.98
N LEU A 33 13.85 0.23 1.59
CA LEU A 33 12.59 -0.13 0.98
C LEU A 33 12.96 -0.59 -0.41
N SER A 34 13.52 -1.80 -0.43
CA SER A 34 13.59 -2.63 -1.61
C SER A 34 12.26 -2.46 -2.33
N PRO A 35 12.25 -1.93 -3.57
CA PRO A 35 11.02 -1.79 -4.34
C PRO A 35 10.34 -3.14 -4.60
N ASP A 36 11.01 -4.24 -4.25
CA ASP A 36 10.55 -5.63 -4.32
C ASP A 36 10.20 -6.22 -2.94
N ALA A 37 10.09 -5.41 -1.87
CA ALA A 37 9.64 -5.90 -0.57
C ALA A 37 8.10 -5.99 -0.52
N CYS A 38 7.50 -7.04 -1.10
CA CYS A 38 6.10 -7.36 -0.83
C CYS A 38 5.96 -8.04 0.55
N GLY A 39 5.22 -7.40 1.44
CA GLY A 39 4.85 -7.98 2.72
C GLY A 39 3.72 -9.00 2.59
N LEU A 40 3.74 -10.02 3.45
CA LEU A 40 2.61 -10.94 3.59
C LEU A 40 1.36 -10.15 4.04
N SER A 41 0.26 -10.32 3.29
CA SER A 41 -1.04 -9.79 3.74
C SER A 41 -1.48 -10.53 5.02
N PRO A 42 -2.12 -9.82 5.98
CA PRO A 42 -2.64 -10.46 7.18
C PRO A 42 -3.68 -11.51 6.80
N SER A 43 -3.75 -12.58 7.61
CA SER A 43 -4.79 -13.59 7.49
C SER A 43 -5.89 -13.31 8.51
N GLU A 44 -7.13 -13.44 8.06
CA GLU A 44 -8.32 -13.34 8.92
C GLU A 44 -8.96 -14.71 9.12
N THR A 45 -9.79 -14.85 10.15
CA THR A 45 -10.60 -16.06 10.34
C THR A 45 -11.77 -16.06 9.36
N ALA A 46 -11.93 -17.13 8.59
CA ALA A 46 -13.08 -17.28 7.71
C ALA A 46 -14.38 -17.19 8.52
N GLY A 47 -15.27 -16.29 8.11
CA GLY A 47 -16.58 -16.11 8.75
C GLY A 47 -17.48 -17.34 8.57
N PRO A 48 -18.68 -17.36 9.17
CA PRO A 48 -19.59 -18.51 9.09
C PRO A 48 -20.29 -18.71 7.72
N PHE A 49 -20.16 -17.75 6.79
CA PHE A 49 -20.90 -17.73 5.52
C PHE A 49 -20.03 -17.74 4.24
N PRO A 50 -18.95 -18.54 4.13
CA PRO A 50 -18.26 -18.69 2.87
C PRO A 50 -19.13 -19.48 1.88
N ILE A 51 -18.99 -19.18 0.60
CA ILE A 51 -19.61 -20.01 -0.44
C ILE A 51 -18.88 -21.35 -0.46
N LYS A 52 -19.60 -22.44 -0.18
CA LYS A 52 -19.02 -23.78 -0.14
C LYS A 52 -18.73 -24.35 -1.54
N THR A 53 -19.30 -23.75 -2.59
CA THR A 53 -19.10 -24.13 -4.00
C THR A 53 -18.78 -22.89 -4.88
N PRO A 54 -17.60 -22.26 -4.72
CA PRO A 54 -17.29 -20.98 -5.37
C PRO A 54 -17.42 -20.98 -6.90
N ALA A 55 -17.17 -22.14 -7.53
CA ALA A 55 -17.23 -22.30 -8.98
C ALA A 55 -18.63 -22.01 -9.57
N ASP A 56 -19.71 -22.23 -8.82
CA ASP A 56 -21.08 -22.00 -9.29
C ASP A 56 -21.41 -20.51 -9.43
N LEU A 57 -20.62 -19.65 -8.78
CA LEU A 57 -20.83 -18.20 -8.72
C LEU A 57 -19.62 -17.42 -9.26
N ALA A 58 -18.80 -18.02 -10.12
CA ALA A 58 -17.66 -17.35 -10.77
C ALA A 58 -18.13 -16.21 -11.71
N ARG A 59 -18.24 -14.99 -11.16
CA ARG A 59 -18.67 -13.78 -11.85
C ARG A 59 -17.98 -12.56 -11.25
N GLU A 60 -17.76 -11.53 -12.06
CA GLU A 60 -17.15 -10.27 -11.59
C GLU A 60 -18.17 -9.30 -10.99
N ASN A 61 -19.40 -9.29 -11.52
CA ASN A 61 -20.47 -8.44 -11.02
C ASN A 61 -21.38 -9.20 -10.05
N ILE A 62 -21.36 -8.80 -8.79
CA ILE A 62 -22.15 -9.41 -7.70
C ILE A 62 -23.32 -8.53 -7.21
N ILE A 63 -23.68 -7.45 -7.93
CA ILE A 63 -24.74 -6.52 -7.52
C ILE A 63 -26.12 -7.20 -7.51
N SER A 64 -26.39 -8.06 -8.48
CA SER A 64 -27.70 -8.74 -8.63
C SER A 64 -28.87 -7.74 -8.60
N ASP A 65 -29.80 -7.90 -7.66
CA ASP A 65 -31.02 -7.11 -7.41
C ASP A 65 -30.86 -6.14 -6.22
N ARG A 66 -29.64 -6.00 -5.69
CA ARG A 66 -29.37 -5.14 -4.53
C ARG A 66 -29.36 -3.67 -4.94
N VAL A 67 -29.93 -2.82 -4.07
CA VAL A 67 -29.92 -1.36 -4.20
C VAL A 67 -28.81 -0.80 -3.32
N GLY A 68 -28.00 0.10 -3.85
CA GLY A 68 -26.89 0.72 -3.11
C GLY A 68 -25.99 1.60 -3.97
N VAL A 69 -24.84 1.98 -3.43
CA VAL A 69 -23.80 2.70 -4.16
C VAL A 69 -22.85 1.69 -4.80
N PRO A 70 -22.60 1.74 -6.12
CA PRO A 70 -21.69 0.80 -6.77
C PRO A 70 -20.25 0.99 -6.29
N LEU A 71 -19.58 -0.11 -5.97
CA LEU A 71 -18.15 -0.16 -5.61
C LEU A 71 -17.40 -1.00 -6.64
N LEU A 72 -16.42 -0.39 -7.29
CA LEU A 72 -15.47 -1.10 -8.14
C LEU A 72 -14.28 -1.54 -7.29
N ILE A 73 -14.05 -2.86 -7.20
CA ILE A 73 -12.93 -3.44 -6.46
C ILE A 73 -11.92 -4.00 -7.48
N THR A 74 -10.66 -3.60 -7.37
CA THR A 74 -9.57 -4.16 -8.17
C THR A 74 -8.54 -4.74 -7.22
N LEU A 75 -8.34 -6.06 -7.30
CA LEU A 75 -7.37 -6.79 -6.48
C LEU A 75 -6.22 -7.25 -7.35
N LYS A 76 -4.99 -7.02 -6.88
CA LYS A 76 -3.78 -7.60 -7.47
C LYS A 76 -3.32 -8.73 -6.56
N ILE A 77 -3.36 -9.96 -7.07
CA ILE A 77 -2.94 -11.14 -6.32
C ILE A 77 -1.50 -11.48 -6.69
N GLN A 78 -0.62 -11.52 -5.69
CA GLN A 78 0.81 -11.76 -5.86
C GLN A 78 1.31 -12.84 -4.88
N GLY A 79 2.37 -13.53 -5.26
CA GLY A 79 3.11 -14.44 -4.38
C GLY A 79 4.06 -13.71 -3.45
N THR A 80 4.77 -14.47 -2.62
CA THR A 80 5.82 -13.97 -1.71
C THR A 80 7.05 -13.42 -2.45
N ASP A 81 7.18 -13.74 -3.73
CA ASP A 81 8.19 -13.23 -4.67
C ASP A 81 7.70 -11.98 -5.42
N CYS A 82 6.54 -11.44 -5.05
CA CYS A 82 5.88 -10.30 -5.67
C CYS A 82 5.48 -10.54 -7.13
N SER A 83 5.53 -11.78 -7.62
CA SER A 83 5.06 -12.13 -8.96
C SER A 83 3.54 -12.28 -8.96
N PRO A 84 2.82 -11.87 -10.03
CA PRO A 84 1.39 -12.13 -10.16
C PRO A 84 1.08 -13.62 -10.15
N LEU A 85 0.06 -14.03 -9.40
CA LEU A 85 -0.41 -15.42 -9.40
C LEU A 85 -1.46 -15.63 -10.50
N THR A 86 -1.30 -16.67 -11.30
CA THR A 86 -2.23 -17.04 -12.39
C THR A 86 -3.13 -18.19 -11.99
N GLY A 87 -4.38 -18.21 -12.45
CA GLY A 87 -5.32 -19.32 -12.24
C GLY A 87 -5.86 -19.43 -10.80
N VAL A 88 -5.70 -18.38 -10.00
CA VAL A 88 -6.24 -18.30 -8.64
C VAL A 88 -7.72 -17.91 -8.68
N PHE A 89 -8.53 -18.58 -7.86
CA PHE A 89 -9.92 -18.18 -7.64
C PHE A 89 -9.98 -17.18 -6.49
N VAL A 90 -10.72 -16.09 -6.69
CA VAL A 90 -10.96 -15.07 -5.68
C VAL A 90 -12.45 -15.07 -5.36
N ASP A 91 -12.80 -15.34 -4.10
CA ASP A 91 -14.17 -15.34 -3.61
C ASP A 91 -14.41 -14.10 -2.73
N LEU A 92 -15.45 -13.32 -3.02
CA LEU A 92 -15.84 -12.13 -2.28
C LEU A 92 -17.31 -12.25 -1.86
N TRP A 93 -17.59 -11.94 -0.59
CA TRP A 93 -18.93 -11.88 -0.04
C TRP A 93 -19.07 -10.70 0.95
N HIS A 94 -20.31 -10.28 1.21
CA HIS A 94 -20.64 -9.24 2.17
C HIS A 94 -22.00 -9.49 2.83
#